data_AF-A0A5J4L0A8-F1
#
_entry.id   AF-A0A5J4L0A8-F1
#
_cell.length_a   1.000
_cell.length_b   1.000
_cell.length_c   1.000
_cell.angle_alpha   90.00
_cell.angle_beta   90.00
_cell.angle_gamma   90.00
#
_symmetry.space_group_name_H-M   'P 1'
#
loop_
_entity.id
_entity.type
_entity.pdbx_description
1 polymer ?
#
loop_
_entity_poly.entity_id
_entity_poly.type
_entity_poly.pdbx_seq_one_letter_code
_entity_poly.pdbx_strand_id
1 'polypeptide(L)'
;MPQSRIRLFGPDRQMVGIPEIEWAVWVLGPDDVLKQPDLVTALEVAAEHNACFVELLDGKYSPTCYAVVLHHGYAWNRAVEHQLGNDCGHPDCGPCSIDRASLKVAS
;
A
#
# COMPACT_ATOMS: atom_id res chain seq x y z
N MET A 1 -16.85 -12.51 -17.84
CA MET A 1 -15.89 -13.23 -16.96
C MET A 1 -16.24 -12.85 -15.53
N PRO A 2 -16.37 -13.79 -14.57
CA PRO A 2 -16.59 -13.41 -13.19
C PRO A 2 -15.40 -12.57 -12.72
N GLN A 3 -15.64 -11.35 -12.24
CA GLN A 3 -14.60 -10.53 -11.62
C GLN A 3 -14.04 -11.32 -10.44
N SER A 4 -12.80 -11.80 -10.56
CA SER A 4 -12.09 -12.37 -9.42
C SER A 4 -11.97 -11.28 -8.36
N ARG A 5 -12.51 -11.52 -7.16
CA ARG A 5 -12.38 -10.57 -6.05
C ARG A 5 -10.90 -10.30 -5.80
N ILE A 6 -10.49 -9.04 -5.88
CA ILE A 6 -9.11 -8.65 -5.62
C ILE A 6 -8.84 -8.84 -4.12
N ARG A 7 -7.83 -9.65 -3.79
CA ARG A 7 -7.42 -9.91 -2.40
C ARG A 7 -6.27 -8.99 -2.06
N LEU A 8 -6.54 -7.81 -1.52
CA LEU A 8 -5.50 -6.82 -1.24
C LEU A 8 -4.69 -7.14 0.01
N PHE A 9 -5.33 -7.68 1.05
CA PHE A 9 -4.70 -7.91 2.35
C PHE A 9 -4.73 -9.38 2.74
N GLY A 10 -3.83 -9.76 3.65
CA GLY A 10 -3.70 -11.12 4.16
C GLY A 10 -2.58 -11.92 3.48
N PRO A 11 -2.45 -13.21 3.83
CA PRO A 11 -1.33 -14.05 3.38
C PRO A 11 -1.39 -14.35 1.87
N ASP A 12 -2.58 -14.47 1.29
CA ASP A 12 -2.79 -14.75 -0.15
C ASP A 12 -3.07 -13.46 -0.95
N ARG A 13 -2.47 -12.34 -0.52
CA ARG A 13 -2.68 -11.05 -1.18
C ARG A 13 -2.14 -11.06 -2.62
N GLN A 14 -2.83 -10.36 -3.49
CA GLN A 14 -2.44 -10.20 -4.88
C GLN A 14 -1.44 -9.04 -5.04
N MET A 15 -0.46 -9.28 -5.89
CA MET A 15 0.46 -8.24 -6.36
C MET A 15 -0.24 -7.42 -7.45
N VAL A 16 -0.40 -6.13 -7.21
CA VAL A 16 -1.12 -5.20 -8.12
C VAL A 16 -0.21 -4.08 -8.64
N GLY A 17 0.99 -3.92 -8.08
CA GLY A 17 2.00 -2.97 -8.55
C GLY A 17 3.30 -3.63 -8.99
N ILE A 18 4.38 -2.86 -8.92
CA ILE A 18 5.71 -3.21 -9.43
C ILE A 18 6.62 -3.58 -8.24
N PRO A 19 7.20 -4.81 -8.19
CA PRO A 19 8.04 -5.26 -7.07
C PRO A 19 9.26 -4.38 -6.78
N GLU A 20 9.86 -3.83 -7.84
CA GLU A 20 11.08 -3.02 -7.75
C GLU A 20 10.82 -1.62 -7.18
N ILE A 21 9.55 -1.21 -7.09
CA ILE A 21 9.15 0.06 -6.48
C ILE A 21 8.77 -0.21 -5.03
N GLU A 22 9.63 0.26 -4.11
CA GLU A 22 9.41 0.12 -2.67
C GLU A 22 8.08 0.76 -2.27
N TRP A 23 7.85 2.04 -2.59
CA TRP A 23 6.62 2.76 -2.25
C TRP A 23 5.88 3.24 -3.49
N ALA A 24 4.60 2.91 -3.58
CA ALA A 24 3.72 3.41 -4.63
C ALA A 24 2.29 3.60 -4.12
N VAL A 25 1.46 4.28 -4.91
CA VAL A 25 0.01 4.35 -4.71
C VAL A 25 -0.66 3.77 -5.95
N TRP A 26 -1.47 2.74 -5.76
CA TRP A 26 -2.31 2.19 -6.81
C TRP A 26 -3.70 2.79 -6.74
N VAL A 27 -4.17 3.32 -7.87
CA VAL A 27 -5.48 3.93 -8.01
C VAL A 27 -6.34 3.00 -8.85
N LEU A 28 -7.30 2.31 -8.22
CA LEU A 28 -8.07 1.24 -8.88
C LEU A 28 -8.86 1.75 -10.09
N GLY A 29 -9.52 2.90 -9.97
CA GLY A 29 -10.39 3.43 -11.02
C GLY A 29 -9.72 3.54 -12.39
N PRO A 30 -8.58 4.25 -12.50
CA PRO A 30 -7.76 4.31 -13.71
C PRO A 30 -6.77 3.14 -13.89
N ASP A 31 -6.64 2.25 -12.89
CA ASP A 31 -5.63 1.19 -12.82
C ASP A 31 -4.19 1.69 -13.00
N ASP A 32 -3.87 2.79 -12.30
CA ASP A 32 -2.57 3.48 -12.40
C ASP A 32 -1.73 3.29 -11.13
N VAL A 33 -0.40 3.26 -11.27
CA VAL A 33 0.57 3.06 -10.18
C VAL A 33 1.52 4.25 -10.12
N LEU A 34 1.35 5.06 -9.08
CA LEU A 34 2.13 6.28 -8.85
C LEU A 34 3.30 5.98 -7.92
N LYS A 35 4.55 6.01 -8.43
CA LYS A 35 5.76 5.85 -7.61
C LYS A 35 5.88 6.97 -6.57
N GLN A 36 6.22 6.61 -5.34
CA GLN A 36 6.43 7.53 -4.24
C GLN A 36 7.84 7.38 -3.65
N PRO A 37 8.40 8.46 -3.07
CA PRO A 37 9.74 8.41 -2.50
C PRO A 37 9.81 7.65 -1.18
N ASP A 38 8.74 7.66 -0.38
CA ASP A 38 8.68 7.04 0.95
C ASP A 38 7.23 6.75 1.38
N LEU A 39 7.08 6.03 2.49
CA LEU A 39 5.78 5.68 3.09
C LEU A 39 4.94 6.90 3.45
N VAL A 40 5.54 7.97 3.97
CA VAL A 40 4.81 9.16 4.43
C VAL A 40 4.13 9.82 3.24
N THR A 41 4.90 10.08 2.18
CA THR A 41 4.40 10.66 0.94
C THR A 41 3.35 9.76 0.30
N ALA A 42 3.53 8.44 0.33
CA ALA A 42 2.54 7.50 -0.20
C ALA A 42 1.21 7.54 0.57
N LEU A 43 1.25 7.62 1.90
CA LEU A 43 0.05 7.77 2.73
C LEU A 43 -0.67 9.09 2.45
N GLU A 44 0.07 10.18 2.31
CA GLU A 44 -0.49 11.50 1.99
C GLU A 44 -1.17 11.50 0.62
N VAL A 45 -0.48 11.00 -0.42
CA VAL A 45 -1.03 10.91 -1.79
C VAL A 45 -2.26 10.01 -1.84
N ALA A 46 -2.24 8.86 -1.16
CA ALA A 46 -3.40 7.98 -1.10
C ALA A 46 -4.58 8.64 -0.36
N ALA A 47 -4.32 9.37 0.73
CA ALA A 47 -5.34 10.11 1.46
C ALA A 47 -5.96 11.23 0.60
N GLU A 48 -5.15 11.99 -0.13
CA GLU A 48 -5.60 13.06 -1.03
C GLU A 48 -6.52 12.51 -2.14
N HIS A 49 -6.10 11.44 -2.81
CA HIS A 49 -6.92 10.80 -3.84
C HIS A 49 -8.24 10.28 -3.26
N ASN A 50 -8.20 9.60 -2.12
CA ASN A 50 -9.41 9.09 -1.48
C ASN A 50 -10.36 10.21 -1.04
N ALA A 51 -9.84 11.35 -0.55
CA ALA A 51 -10.65 12.52 -0.22
C ALA A 51 -11.36 13.07 -1.48
N CYS A 52 -10.62 13.23 -2.58
CA CYS A 52 -11.17 13.65 -3.87
C CYS A 52 -12.25 12.67 -4.37
N PHE A 53 -12.03 11.36 -4.25
CA PHE A 53 -13.02 10.36 -4.66
C PHE A 53 -14.29 10.41 -3.84
N VAL A 54 -14.20 10.72 -2.54
CA VAL A 54 -15.38 10.89 -1.68
C VAL A 54 -16.25 12.06 -2.14
N GLU A 55 -15.63 13.19 -2.52
CA GLU A 55 -16.36 14.36 -3.02
C GLU A 55 -17.08 14.10 -4.36
N LEU A 56 -16.55 13.18 -5.17
CA LEU A 56 -17.13 12.79 -6.47
C LEU A 56 -18.31 11.81 -6.33
N LEU A 57 -18.63 11.33 -5.11
CA LEU A 57 -19.75 10.42 -4.88
C LEU A 57 -21.09 11.16 -4.90
N ASP A 58 -21.78 11.14 -6.04
CA ASP A 58 -23.15 11.70 -6.21
C ASP A 58 -24.25 10.76 -5.65
N GLY A 59 -23.98 10.04 -4.56
CA GLY A 59 -24.95 9.20 -3.83
C GLY A 59 -25.51 7.98 -4.56
N LYS A 60 -25.29 7.82 -5.87
CA LYS A 60 -25.92 6.80 -6.72
C LYS A 60 -25.02 5.60 -7.08
N TYR A 61 -23.71 5.71 -6.83
CA TYR A 61 -22.73 4.65 -7.11
C TYR A 61 -21.87 4.37 -5.88
N SER A 62 -21.57 3.10 -5.64
CA SER A 62 -20.50 2.69 -4.72
C SER A 62 -19.16 3.22 -5.24
N PRO A 63 -18.21 3.63 -4.40
CA PRO A 63 -16.90 4.08 -4.88
C PRO A 63 -16.24 2.98 -5.70
N THR A 64 -16.17 3.19 -7.02
CA THR A 64 -15.38 2.38 -7.95
C THR A 64 -13.90 2.78 -7.93
N CYS A 65 -13.59 3.90 -7.27
CA CYS A 65 -12.26 4.47 -7.17
C CYS A 65 -11.81 4.50 -5.71
N TYR A 66 -10.65 3.89 -5.47
CA TYR A 66 -9.90 4.04 -4.23
C TYR A 66 -8.42 4.10 -4.59
N ALA A 67 -7.65 4.75 -3.73
CA ALA A 67 -6.20 4.77 -3.76
C ALA A 67 -5.65 3.95 -2.58
N VAL A 68 -4.75 3.02 -2.86
CA VAL A 68 -4.15 2.11 -1.87
C VAL A 68 -2.63 2.23 -1.93
N VAL A 69 -2.01 2.43 -0.78
CA VAL A 69 -0.55 2.39 -0.66
C VAL A 69 -0.06 0.98 -0.94
N LEU A 70 1.00 0.88 -1.75
CA LEU A 70 1.70 -0.35 -2.02
C LEU A 70 3.10 -0.33 -1.41
N HIS A 71 3.53 -1.49 -0.92
CA HIS A 71 4.91 -1.78 -0.55
C HIS A 71 5.42 -2.94 -1.42
N HIS A 72 6.42 -2.70 -2.27
CA HIS A 72 6.94 -3.67 -3.24
C HIS A 72 5.84 -4.34 -4.08
N GLY A 73 4.91 -3.54 -4.60
CA GLY A 73 3.81 -4.00 -5.47
C GLY A 73 2.63 -4.68 -4.77
N TYR A 74 2.66 -4.85 -3.45
CA TYR A 74 1.55 -5.40 -2.66
C TYR A 74 0.84 -4.33 -1.85
N ALA A 75 -0.47 -4.46 -1.62
CA ALA A 75 -1.18 -3.53 -0.76
C ALA A 75 -0.58 -3.54 0.65
N TRP A 76 -0.25 -2.34 1.13
CA TRP A 76 0.45 -2.14 2.37
C TRP A 76 -0.53 -2.02 3.54
N ASN A 77 -0.22 -2.76 4.60
CA ASN A 77 -0.75 -2.54 5.94
C ASN A 77 0.31 -3.05 6.91
N ARG A 78 0.60 -2.25 7.94
CA ARG A 78 1.56 -2.62 8.99
C ARG A 78 1.38 -4.05 9.53
N ALA A 79 0.15 -4.46 9.84
CA ALA A 79 -0.12 -5.79 10.37
C ALA A 79 0.16 -6.91 9.34
N VAL A 80 -0.11 -6.64 8.06
CA VAL A 80 0.14 -7.60 6.99
C VAL A 80 1.64 -7.76 6.73
N GLU A 81 2.40 -6.65 6.70
CA GLU A 81 3.86 -6.72 6.57
C GLU A 81 4.48 -7.50 7.73
N HIS A 82 4.05 -7.26 8.98
CA HIS A 82 4.51 -8.02 10.13
C HIS A 82 4.15 -9.50 10.05
N GLN A 83 2.94 -9.84 9.58
CA GLN A 83 2.54 -11.24 9.39
C GLN A 83 3.44 -11.98 8.40
N LEU A 84 3.98 -11.27 7.42
CA LEU A 84 4.89 -11.81 6.40
C LEU A 84 6.37 -11.77 6.81
N GLY A 85 6.69 -11.18 7.97
CA GLY A 85 8.07 -10.99 8.42
C GLY A 85 8.82 -9.92 7.63
N ASN A 86 8.11 -9.01 6.96
CA ASN A 86 8.70 -7.91 6.22
C ASN A 86 8.85 -6.66 7.11
N ASP A 87 9.79 -5.80 6.73
CA ASP A 87 9.84 -4.45 7.28
C ASP A 87 8.58 -3.67 6.85
N CYS A 88 7.85 -3.13 7.82
CA CYS A 88 6.63 -2.36 7.53
C CYS A 88 6.89 -0.93 7.05
N GLY A 89 8.14 -0.47 7.00
CA GLY A 89 8.51 0.88 6.56
C GLY A 89 8.22 2.00 7.56
N HIS A 90 7.46 1.75 8.63
CA HIS A 90 7.13 2.78 9.61
C HIS A 90 8.35 3.09 10.49
N PRO A 91 8.75 4.37 10.65
CA PRO A 91 9.97 4.74 11.38
C PRO A 91 9.91 4.30 12.84
N ASP A 92 8.77 4.50 13.50
CA ASP A 92 8.60 4.20 14.94
C ASP A 92 8.11 2.77 15.22
N CYS A 93 8.23 1.85 14.27
CA CYS A 93 7.86 0.48 14.51
C CYS A 93 8.93 -0.22 15.38
N GLY A 94 8.64 -0.42 16.67
CA GLY A 94 9.53 -1.11 17.61
C GLY A 94 10.01 -2.49 17.13
N PRO A 95 9.12 -3.39 16.66
CA PRO A 95 9.54 -4.65 16.07
C PRO A 95 10.52 -4.49 14.89
N CYS A 96 10.18 -3.70 13.87
CA CYS A 96 11.05 -3.53 12.70
C CYS A 96 12.35 -2.76 13.02
N SER A 97 12.35 -1.88 14.03
CA SER A 97 13.55 -1.10 14.38
C SER A 97 14.67 -1.97 14.95
N ILE A 98 14.32 -3.07 15.65
CA ILE A 98 15.27 -4.08 16.10
C ILE A 98 15.93 -4.75 14.90
N ASP A 99 15.13 -5.19 13.92
CA ASP A 99 15.64 -5.88 12.72
C ASP A 99 16.53 -4.98 11.86
N ARG A 100 16.12 -3.71 11.65
CA ARG A 100 16.92 -2.70 10.95
C ARG A 100 18.27 -2.45 11.63
N ALA A 101 18.32 -2.48 12.96
CA ALA A 101 19.55 -2.29 13.71
C ALA A 101 20.49 -3.50 13.57
N SER A 102 19.95 -4.72 13.59
CA SER A 102 20.72 -5.95 13.36
C SER A 102 21.36 -5.99 11.98
N LEU A 103 20.64 -5.57 10.93
CA LEU A 103 21.17 -5.49 9.57
C LEU A 103 22.33 -4.49 9.44
N LYS A 104 22.25 -3.33 10.12
CA LYS A 104 23.31 -2.32 10.10
C LYS A 104 24.61 -2.77 10.77
N VAL A 105 24.56 -3.67 11.75
CA VAL A 105 25.75 -4.18 12.46
C VAL A 105 26.46 -5.27 11.66
N ALA A 106 25.76 -5.96 10.76
CA ALA A 106 26.30 -7.01 9.91
C ALA A 106 26.88 -6.50 8.57
N SER A 107 26.82 -5.18 8.32
CA SER A 107 27.30 -4.51 7.10
C SER A 107 28.63 -3.80 7.34
#